data_AF-A0A0K1QF81-F1
#
_entry.id   AF-A0A0K1QF81-F1
#
_cell.length_a   1.000
_cell.length_b   1.000
_cell.length_c   1.000
_cell.angle_alpha   90.00
_cell.angle_beta   90.00
_cell.angle_gamma   90.00
#
_symmetry.space_group_name_H-M   'P 1'
#
loop_
_entity.id
_entity.type
_entity.pdbx_description
1 polymer ?
#
loop_
_entity_poly.entity_id
_entity_poly.type
_entity_poly.pdbx_seq_one_letter_code
_entity_poly.pdbx_strand_id
1 'polypeptide(L)'
;MILFDVKRQPSLDSHPPRFALLVSLLAVGSTLGCGALLDSPPQTSVVLENRYPTAPTDALVVYDAYWQNVSFKGQPLAPGTASAPQDAVPASADNRAFVVLAPGWDPSSTPPTTKLVVMQSRSGFAIALGDTLRIPVDDEHFIGNCAAGSSLTQEQADFLTQIVFTADFAGRRYDASTCSTTPQEDAVAP
;
A
#
# COMPACT_ATOMS: atom_id res chain seq x y z
N MET A 1 -19.86 -11.56 -30.77
CA MET A 1 -20.33 -12.82 -30.17
C MET A 1 -19.33 -13.89 -30.56
N ILE A 2 -18.32 -14.13 -29.72
CA ILE A 2 -17.20 -15.04 -30.01
C ILE A 2 -17.42 -16.31 -29.17
N LEU A 3 -17.58 -17.42 -29.89
CA LEU A 3 -17.89 -18.75 -29.38
C LEU A 3 -16.57 -19.45 -29.03
N PHE A 4 -16.34 -19.78 -27.75
CA PHE A 4 -15.19 -20.57 -27.33
C PHE A 4 -15.53 -22.05 -27.37
N ASP A 5 -14.82 -22.78 -28.25
CA ASP A 5 -14.86 -24.23 -28.42
C ASP A 5 -14.00 -24.89 -27.32
N VAL A 6 -14.63 -25.64 -26.43
CA VAL A 6 -13.98 -26.39 -25.35
C VAL A 6 -13.61 -27.78 -25.87
N LYS A 7 -12.35 -27.97 -26.25
CA LYS A 7 -11.81 -29.26 -26.66
C LYS A 7 -11.30 -30.05 -25.44
N ARG A 8 -11.98 -31.17 -25.17
CA ARG A 8 -11.70 -32.16 -24.12
C ARG A 8 -10.28 -32.74 -24.22
N GLN A 9 -9.59 -32.88 -23.09
CA GLN A 9 -8.44 -33.78 -22.94
C GLN A 9 -8.90 -35.19 -22.56
N PRO A 10 -8.32 -36.26 -23.14
CA PRO A 10 -8.60 -37.64 -22.75
C PRO A 10 -7.79 -38.06 -21.51
N SER A 11 -8.46 -38.84 -20.66
CA SER A 11 -7.90 -39.54 -19.50
C SER A 11 -6.84 -40.55 -19.91
N LEU A 12 -5.69 -40.54 -19.22
CA LEU A 12 -4.69 -41.60 -19.32
C LEU A 12 -4.88 -42.56 -18.15
N ASP A 13 -5.19 -43.79 -18.55
CA ASP A 13 -5.50 -44.93 -17.73
C ASP A 13 -4.22 -45.65 -17.24
N SER A 14 -4.46 -46.39 -16.19
CA SER A 14 -3.63 -47.18 -15.28
C SER A 14 -2.69 -48.27 -15.86
N HIS A 15 -1.49 -48.45 -15.29
CA HIS A 15 -0.98 -49.65 -14.57
C HIS A 15 0.58 -49.73 -14.46
N PRO A 16 1.14 -50.27 -13.34
CA PRO A 16 2.59 -50.43 -13.09
C PRO A 16 3.12 -51.80 -13.59
N PRO A 17 4.46 -51.99 -13.73
CA PRO A 17 5.14 -52.85 -12.77
C PRO A 17 6.62 -52.51 -12.46
N ARG A 18 6.95 -52.67 -11.17
CA ARG A 18 8.12 -53.34 -10.58
C ARG A 18 9.32 -53.62 -11.51
N PHE A 19 10.51 -53.14 -11.15
CA PHE A 19 11.68 -54.00 -10.86
C PHE A 19 12.80 -53.18 -10.20
N ALA A 20 13.43 -53.82 -9.22
CA ALA A 20 14.45 -53.29 -8.33
C ALA A 20 15.80 -53.07 -9.02
N LEU A 21 16.58 -52.12 -8.52
CA LEU A 21 17.95 -52.39 -8.11
C LEU A 21 18.43 -51.30 -7.13
N LEU A 22 18.76 -51.70 -5.91
CA LEU A 22 19.59 -50.92 -5.01
C LEU A 22 21.00 -50.85 -5.60
N VAL A 23 21.49 -49.64 -5.83
CA VAL A 23 22.92 -49.36 -5.90
C VAL A 23 23.19 -48.21 -4.93
N SER A 24 23.56 -48.56 -3.71
CA SER A 24 24.08 -47.62 -2.72
C SER A 24 25.52 -47.28 -3.09
N LEU A 25 25.71 -46.24 -3.90
CA LEU A 25 26.99 -45.55 -3.99
C LEU A 25 27.03 -44.46 -2.91
N LEU A 26 27.81 -44.67 -1.85
CA LEU A 26 28.29 -43.59 -1.00
C LEU A 26 29.30 -42.77 -1.81
N ALA A 27 28.84 -41.71 -2.47
CA ALA A 27 29.71 -40.65 -2.92
C ALA A 27 29.97 -39.72 -1.72
N VAL A 28 31.16 -39.80 -1.13
CA VAL A 28 31.71 -38.73 -0.30
C VAL A 28 32.09 -37.60 -1.25
N GLY A 29 31.07 -36.91 -1.75
CA GLY A 29 31.23 -35.68 -2.51
C GLY A 29 31.51 -34.58 -1.51
N SER A 30 32.74 -34.08 -1.50
CA SER A 30 33.07 -32.79 -0.91
C SER A 30 32.03 -31.79 -1.41
N THR A 31 31.08 -31.41 -0.57
CA THR A 31 30.24 -30.25 -0.81
C THR A 31 31.17 -29.05 -0.70
N LEU A 32 31.88 -28.78 -1.80
CA LEU A 32 32.17 -27.40 -2.19
C LEU A 32 30.81 -26.73 -2.14
N GLY A 33 30.52 -26.12 -1.01
CA GLY A 33 29.44 -25.16 -0.90
C GLY A 33 29.77 -24.10 -1.93
N CYS A 34 29.24 -24.28 -3.14
CA CYS A 34 28.69 -23.17 -3.88
C CYS A 34 27.60 -22.60 -2.97
N GLY A 35 28.04 -21.88 -1.94
CA GLY A 35 27.19 -21.01 -1.16
C GLY A 35 26.50 -20.16 -2.20
N ALA A 36 25.17 -20.21 -2.17
CA ALA A 36 24.31 -19.43 -3.01
C ALA A 36 24.62 -17.93 -2.81
N LEU A 37 25.66 -17.44 -3.48
CA LEU A 37 25.83 -16.07 -3.92
C LEU A 37 25.12 -15.93 -5.28
N LEU A 38 23.99 -16.62 -5.45
CA LEU A 38 23.13 -16.47 -6.61
C LEU A 38 22.41 -15.14 -6.42
N ASP A 39 22.90 -14.13 -7.14
CA ASP A 39 22.17 -13.00 -7.70
C ASP A 39 20.77 -12.81 -7.10
N SER A 40 20.69 -12.20 -5.92
CA SER A 40 19.43 -11.56 -5.56
C SER A 40 19.28 -10.39 -6.53
N PRO A 41 18.21 -10.35 -7.36
CA PRO A 41 18.00 -9.23 -8.25
C PRO A 41 17.96 -7.93 -7.41
N PRO A 42 18.42 -6.79 -7.97
CA PRO A 42 18.42 -5.53 -7.25
C PRO A 42 17.00 -5.22 -6.74
N GLN A 43 16.84 -5.21 -5.43
CA GLN A 43 15.55 -4.97 -4.79
C GLN A 43 15.25 -3.48 -4.82
N THR A 44 14.09 -3.13 -5.36
CA THR A 44 13.59 -1.75 -5.41
C THR A 44 12.51 -1.64 -4.35
N SER A 45 12.62 -0.67 -3.44
CA SER A 45 11.69 -0.58 -2.31
C SER A 45 11.22 0.84 -2.02
N VAL A 46 10.09 0.96 -1.33
CA VAL A 46 9.54 2.24 -0.90
C VAL A 46 9.31 2.22 0.61
N VAL A 47 9.62 3.35 1.24
CA VAL A 47 9.41 3.61 2.67
C VAL A 47 8.57 4.87 2.78
N LEU A 48 7.52 4.82 3.60
CA LEU A 48 6.73 5.99 3.96
C LEU A 48 7.25 6.58 5.26
N GLU A 49 7.48 7.88 5.31
CA GLU A 49 7.99 8.58 6.49
C GLU A 49 6.94 9.57 6.98
N ASN A 50 6.40 9.37 8.18
CA ASN A 50 5.56 10.37 8.81
C ASN A 50 6.47 11.44 9.43
N ARG A 51 6.65 12.56 8.72
CA ARG A 51 7.53 13.66 9.13
C ARG A 51 6.85 14.73 9.97
N TYR A 52 5.58 14.52 10.35
CA TYR A 52 4.94 15.41 11.31
C TYR A 52 5.68 15.40 12.66
N PRO A 53 5.76 16.55 13.35
CA PRO A 53 6.37 16.61 14.68
C PRO A 53 5.67 15.71 15.69
N THR A 54 6.44 15.14 16.62
CA THR A 54 5.89 14.41 17.77
C THR A 54 5.24 15.39 18.75
N ALA A 55 3.95 15.68 18.55
CA ALA A 55 3.14 16.46 19.47
C ALA A 55 2.21 15.52 20.27
N PRO A 56 2.12 15.67 21.62
CA PRO A 56 1.24 14.83 22.45
C PRO A 56 -0.24 15.17 22.27
N THR A 57 -0.55 16.39 21.86
CA THR A 57 -1.90 16.84 21.48
C THR A 57 -1.96 16.96 19.96
N ASP A 58 -3.03 16.45 19.35
CA ASP A 58 -3.27 16.50 17.90
C ASP A 58 -2.20 15.79 17.05
N ALA A 59 -1.71 14.65 17.54
CA ALA A 59 -0.80 13.80 16.77
C ALA A 59 -1.38 13.47 15.39
N LEU A 60 -0.64 13.78 14.33
CA LEU A 60 -1.01 13.49 12.95
C LEU A 60 -0.50 12.10 12.57
N VAL A 61 -1.29 11.08 12.89
CA VAL A 61 -1.01 9.70 12.51
C VAL A 61 -1.34 9.51 11.03
N VAL A 62 -0.42 8.88 10.29
CA VAL A 62 -0.74 8.36 8.96
C VAL A 62 -1.51 7.06 9.14
N TYR A 63 -2.78 7.07 8.76
CA TYR A 63 -3.72 5.97 8.95
C TYR A 63 -3.62 4.93 7.83
N ASP A 64 -3.58 5.40 6.58
CA ASP A 64 -3.43 4.57 5.38
C ASP A 64 -2.67 5.39 4.32
N ALA A 65 -2.04 4.71 3.37
CA ALA A 65 -1.34 5.35 2.26
C ALA A 65 -1.22 4.44 1.05
N TYR A 66 -1.11 5.08 -0.10
CA TYR A 66 -1.02 4.42 -1.39
C TYR A 66 -0.06 5.16 -2.32
N TRP A 67 0.81 4.40 -2.99
CA TRP A 67 1.69 4.92 -4.04
C TRP A 67 1.90 3.84 -5.12
N GLN A 68 1.56 4.16 -6.37
CA GLN A 68 1.53 3.22 -7.50
C GLN A 68 0.73 1.93 -7.28
N ASN A 69 1.39 0.83 -6.91
CA ASN A 69 0.85 -0.49 -6.62
C ASN A 69 1.18 -0.92 -5.18
N VAL A 70 1.76 -0.03 -4.38
CA VAL A 70 2.15 -0.28 -3.00
C VAL A 70 1.10 0.35 -2.08
N SER A 71 0.54 -0.47 -1.21
CA SER A 71 -0.39 -0.06 -0.15
C SER A 71 0.27 -0.24 1.21
N PHE A 72 0.12 0.74 2.09
CA PHE A 72 0.59 0.71 3.48
C PHE A 72 -0.55 0.42 4.47
N LYS A 73 -1.65 -0.18 3.99
CA LYS A 73 -2.86 -0.43 4.77
C LYS A 73 -2.59 -1.33 5.97
N GLY A 74 -3.17 -0.99 7.11
CA GLY A 74 -3.06 -1.76 8.36
C GLY A 74 -1.78 -1.52 9.16
N GLN A 75 -0.92 -0.59 8.72
CA GLN A 75 0.31 -0.20 9.41
C GLN A 75 0.33 1.30 9.70
N PRO A 76 -0.48 1.79 10.66
CA PRO A 76 -0.52 3.20 10.97
C PRO A 76 0.84 3.69 11.48
N LEU A 77 1.28 4.86 11.00
CA LEU A 77 2.57 5.45 11.36
C LEU A 77 2.36 6.64 12.29
N ALA A 78 2.91 6.54 13.50
CA ALA A 78 2.98 7.66 14.43
C ALA A 78 3.87 8.78 13.89
N PRO A 79 3.67 10.05 14.31
CA PRO A 79 4.57 11.15 13.96
C PRO A 79 6.04 10.81 14.27
N GLY A 80 6.94 11.18 13.35
CA GLY A 80 8.38 10.92 13.47
C GLY A 80 8.81 9.48 13.18
N THR A 81 7.91 8.60 12.73
CA THR A 81 8.22 7.19 12.42
C THR A 81 8.19 6.90 10.92
N ALA A 82 8.70 5.74 10.54
CA ALA A 82 8.72 5.26 9.15
C ALA A 82 8.19 3.83 9.07
N SER A 83 7.63 3.48 7.91
CA SER A 83 7.23 2.10 7.63
C SER A 83 8.44 1.18 7.48
N ALA A 84 8.21 -0.13 7.52
CA ALA A 84 9.14 -1.08 6.92
C ALA A 84 9.22 -0.84 5.39
N PRO A 85 10.35 -1.17 4.74
CA PRO A 85 10.44 -1.15 3.28
C PRO A 85 9.43 -2.10 2.64
N GLN A 86 8.76 -1.64 1.60
CA GLN A 86 7.83 -2.42 0.77
C GLN A 86 8.41 -2.59 -0.62
N ASP A 87 8.26 -3.77 -1.24
CA ASP A 87 8.71 -4.00 -2.60
C ASP A 87 7.97 -3.08 -3.58
N ALA A 88 8.73 -2.49 -4.50
CA ALA A 88 8.22 -1.54 -5.48
C ALA A 88 8.76 -1.84 -6.88
N VAL A 89 8.06 -1.32 -7.89
CA VAL A 89 8.54 -1.30 -9.27
C VAL A 89 9.17 0.06 -9.59
N PRO A 90 10.27 0.09 -10.38
CA PRO A 90 10.82 1.35 -10.89
C PRO A 90 9.76 2.20 -11.59
N ALA A 91 9.82 3.52 -11.39
CA ALA A 91 8.79 4.42 -11.88
C ALA A 91 9.27 5.85 -12.11
N SER A 92 8.57 6.54 -13.02
CA SER A 92 8.80 7.95 -13.35
C SER A 92 8.24 8.89 -12.29
N ALA A 93 8.69 10.15 -12.34
CA ALA A 93 8.36 11.20 -11.38
C ALA A 93 6.90 11.67 -11.41
N ASP A 94 6.04 11.08 -12.24
CA ASP A 94 4.62 11.46 -12.36
C ASP A 94 3.73 10.76 -11.32
N ASN A 95 4.26 9.75 -10.63
CA ASN A 95 3.50 8.92 -9.70
C ASN A 95 3.27 9.63 -8.36
N ARG A 96 2.04 10.10 -8.16
CA ARG A 96 1.60 10.74 -6.91
C ARG A 96 1.42 9.73 -5.79
N ALA A 97 1.71 10.17 -4.58
CA ALA A 97 1.36 9.46 -3.35
C ALA A 97 0.08 10.04 -2.76
N PHE A 98 -0.71 9.17 -2.16
CA PHE A 98 -1.97 9.50 -1.51
C PHE A 98 -1.94 8.98 -0.08
N VAL A 99 -2.46 9.76 0.86
CA VAL A 99 -2.39 9.46 2.28
C VAL A 99 -3.72 9.79 2.95
N VAL A 100 -4.08 9.02 3.97
CA VAL A 100 -5.14 9.35 4.93
C VAL A 100 -4.47 9.66 6.28
N LEU A 101 -4.74 10.84 6.83
CA LEU A 101 -4.39 11.17 8.21
C LEU A 101 -5.56 10.90 9.15
N ALA A 102 -5.21 10.57 10.40
CA ALA A 102 -6.14 10.43 11.51
C ALA A 102 -5.74 11.39 12.66
N PRO A 103 -6.14 12.67 12.60
CA PRO A 103 -5.73 13.67 13.59
C PRO A 103 -6.20 13.30 15.01
N GLY A 104 -5.26 13.29 15.96
CA GLY A 104 -5.52 13.03 17.37
C GLY A 104 -5.93 11.58 17.70
N TRP A 105 -5.81 10.66 16.73
CA TRP A 105 -6.11 9.26 16.95
C TRP A 105 -4.91 8.51 17.53
N ASP A 106 -5.17 7.64 18.51
CA ASP A 106 -4.21 6.67 19.02
C ASP A 106 -4.44 5.31 18.31
N PRO A 107 -3.44 4.77 17.58
CA PRO A 107 -3.55 3.48 16.91
C PRO A 107 -3.90 2.29 17.81
N SER A 108 -3.63 2.40 19.11
CA SER A 108 -3.96 1.37 20.10
C SER A 108 -5.39 1.48 20.63
N SER A 109 -6.11 2.56 20.30
CA SER A 109 -7.47 2.82 20.78
C SER A 109 -8.55 2.09 19.97
N THR A 110 -9.67 1.77 20.64
CA THR A 110 -10.90 1.28 20.01
C THR A 110 -12.08 2.14 20.48
N PRO A 111 -13.04 2.52 19.60
CA PRO A 111 -13.17 2.18 18.19
C PRO A 111 -12.22 2.97 17.25
N PRO A 112 -12.11 2.59 15.96
CA PRO A 112 -11.33 3.35 14.97
C PRO A 112 -11.78 4.81 14.87
N THR A 113 -10.86 5.71 14.52
CA THR A 113 -11.18 7.14 14.36
C THR A 113 -12.28 7.38 13.34
N THR A 114 -13.14 8.35 13.62
CA THR A 114 -14.10 8.88 12.65
C THR A 114 -13.57 10.12 11.92
N LYS A 115 -12.50 10.73 12.43
CA LYS A 115 -11.86 11.91 11.83
C LYS A 115 -10.75 11.47 10.91
N LEU A 116 -11.01 11.50 9.61
CA LEU A 116 -10.06 11.17 8.56
C LEU A 116 -9.87 12.38 7.65
N VAL A 117 -8.63 12.62 7.23
CA VAL A 117 -8.24 13.70 6.31
C VAL A 117 -7.49 13.08 5.14
N VAL A 118 -7.97 13.27 3.91
CA VAL A 118 -7.25 12.78 2.72
C VAL A 118 -6.26 13.81 2.22
N MET A 119 -5.09 13.33 1.80
CA MET A 119 -4.01 14.15 1.28
C MET A 119 -3.43 13.57 0.00
N GLN A 120 -2.84 14.44 -0.81
CA GLN A 120 -2.12 14.10 -2.03
C GLN A 120 -0.77 14.81 -2.08
N SER A 121 0.27 14.14 -2.59
CA SER A 121 1.58 14.75 -2.76
C SER A 121 1.57 15.89 -3.80
N ARG A 122 2.34 16.96 -3.55
CA ARG A 122 2.48 18.15 -4.42
C ARG A 122 3.23 17.88 -5.71
N SER A 123 4.11 16.89 -5.72
CA SER A 123 4.79 16.33 -6.89
C SER A 123 4.67 14.82 -6.89
N GLY A 124 4.97 14.16 -8.01
CA GLY A 124 5.14 12.71 -8.00
C GLY A 124 6.54 12.33 -7.52
N PHE A 125 6.74 11.03 -7.35
CA PHE A 125 8.00 10.44 -6.90
C PHE A 125 8.50 9.45 -7.94
N ALA A 126 9.82 9.45 -8.19
CA ALA A 126 10.50 8.50 -9.05
C ALA A 126 11.34 7.54 -8.21
N ILE A 127 11.54 6.32 -8.72
CA ILE A 127 12.49 5.37 -8.15
C ILE A 127 13.15 4.57 -9.27
N ALA A 128 14.47 4.43 -9.22
CA ALA A 128 15.21 3.60 -10.15
C ALA A 128 15.33 2.15 -9.65
N LEU A 129 15.74 1.25 -10.53
CA LEU A 129 15.98 -0.15 -10.17
C LEU A 129 17.11 -0.26 -9.14
N GLY A 130 16.83 -0.92 -8.03
CA GLY A 130 17.79 -1.15 -6.93
C GLY A 130 17.81 -0.05 -5.86
N ASP A 131 17.01 1.00 -6.03
CA ASP A 131 16.93 2.10 -5.07
C ASP A 131 15.88 1.88 -3.99
N THR A 132 15.96 2.71 -2.95
CA THR A 132 14.90 2.86 -1.95
C THR A 132 14.35 4.28 -1.99
N LEU A 133 13.07 4.43 -2.36
CA LEU A 133 12.36 5.70 -2.30
C LEU A 133 11.87 5.95 -0.87
N ARG A 134 12.10 7.15 -0.37
CA ARG A 134 11.52 7.64 0.88
C ARG A 134 10.49 8.70 0.55
N ILE A 135 9.23 8.46 0.90
CA ILE A 135 8.11 9.40 0.68
C ILE A 135 7.89 10.19 1.98
N PRO A 136 8.25 11.49 2.01
CA PRO A 136 8.08 12.35 3.19
C PRO A 136 6.64 12.84 3.31
N VAL A 137 5.91 12.38 4.33
CA VAL A 137 4.55 12.83 4.62
C VAL A 137 4.61 13.99 5.61
N ASP A 138 4.35 15.19 5.10
CA ASP A 138 4.21 16.46 5.84
C ASP A 138 3.49 17.51 4.96
N ASP A 139 3.20 18.69 5.50
CA ASP A 139 2.50 19.77 4.78
C ASP A 139 3.36 20.48 3.71
N GLU A 140 4.69 20.31 3.76
CA GLU A 140 5.59 20.82 2.73
C GLU A 140 5.45 19.98 1.45
N HIS A 141 5.33 18.66 1.58
CA HIS A 141 5.30 17.73 0.45
C HIS A 141 3.88 17.32 0.02
N PHE A 142 2.88 17.49 0.89
CA PHE A 142 1.49 17.12 0.61
C PHE A 142 0.54 18.32 0.72
N ILE A 143 -0.62 18.18 0.08
CA ILE A 143 -1.78 19.08 0.17
C ILE A 143 -3.00 18.31 0.68
N GLY A 144 -3.97 19.03 1.25
CA GLY A 144 -5.21 18.44 1.76
C GLY A 144 -5.36 18.46 3.29
N ASN A 145 -4.40 19.05 4.01
CA ASN A 145 -4.54 19.32 5.44
C ASN A 145 -5.07 20.75 5.69
N CYS A 146 -6.37 20.87 5.91
CA CYS A 146 -7.02 22.16 6.12
C CYS A 146 -6.50 22.90 7.37
N ALA A 147 -6.04 22.17 8.40
CA ALA A 147 -5.46 22.78 9.60
C ALA A 147 -4.14 23.51 9.31
N ALA A 148 -3.41 23.09 8.27
CA ALA A 148 -2.21 23.75 7.76
C ALA A 148 -2.50 24.77 6.65
N GLY A 149 -3.78 25.06 6.37
CA GLY A 149 -4.18 26.04 5.36
C GLY A 149 -4.12 25.52 3.91
N SER A 150 -4.07 24.20 3.70
CA SER A 150 -4.12 23.59 2.36
C SER A 150 -5.29 22.64 2.22
N SER A 151 -6.13 22.86 1.22
CA SER A 151 -7.19 21.92 0.85
C SER A 151 -6.91 21.27 -0.49
N LEU A 152 -7.51 20.11 -0.71
CA LEU A 152 -7.71 19.57 -2.07
C LEU A 152 -8.85 20.32 -2.75
N THR A 153 -8.97 20.19 -4.07
CA THR A 153 -10.27 20.45 -4.72
C THR A 153 -11.25 19.34 -4.35
N GLN A 154 -12.55 19.61 -4.47
CA GLN A 154 -13.55 18.57 -4.18
C GLN A 154 -13.39 17.37 -5.12
N GLU A 155 -13.07 17.60 -6.40
CA GLU A 155 -12.87 16.52 -7.38
C GLU A 155 -11.67 15.64 -7.02
N GLN A 156 -10.59 16.23 -6.52
CA GLN A 156 -9.44 15.47 -6.03
C GLN A 156 -9.81 14.64 -4.81
N ALA A 157 -10.52 15.23 -3.84
CA ALA A 157 -10.94 14.50 -2.65
C ALA A 157 -11.94 13.38 -2.97
N ASP A 158 -12.86 13.61 -3.92
CA ASP A 158 -13.80 12.59 -4.40
C ASP A 158 -13.06 11.44 -5.07
N PHE A 159 -12.06 11.71 -5.90
CA PHE A 159 -11.20 10.66 -6.47
C PHE A 159 -10.53 9.83 -5.35
N LEU A 160 -9.93 10.48 -4.35
CA LEU A 160 -9.27 9.76 -3.27
C LEU A 160 -10.24 8.93 -2.43
N THR A 161 -11.38 9.49 -2.06
CA THR A 161 -12.32 8.84 -1.14
C THR A 161 -13.18 7.78 -1.82
N GLN A 162 -13.51 7.95 -3.10
CA GLN A 162 -14.38 7.02 -3.82
C GLN A 162 -13.59 5.92 -4.55
N ILE A 163 -12.34 6.18 -4.94
CA ILE A 163 -11.53 5.25 -5.76
C ILE A 163 -10.34 4.68 -5.00
N VAL A 164 -9.56 5.51 -4.30
CA VAL A 164 -8.30 5.07 -3.67
C VAL A 164 -8.55 4.46 -2.28
N PHE A 165 -9.36 5.13 -1.46
CA PHE A 165 -9.63 4.78 -0.06
C PHE A 165 -11.10 4.42 0.17
N THR A 166 -11.75 3.78 -0.82
CA THR A 166 -13.19 3.48 -0.82
C THR A 166 -13.66 2.79 0.46
N ALA A 167 -12.88 1.84 0.98
CA ALA A 167 -13.22 1.11 2.20
C ALA A 167 -13.22 1.99 3.45
N ASP A 168 -12.31 2.96 3.54
CA ASP A 168 -12.14 3.81 4.73
C ASP A 168 -13.20 4.93 4.78
N PHE A 169 -13.77 5.30 3.62
CA PHE A 169 -14.81 6.32 3.48
C PHE A 169 -16.20 5.76 3.16
N ALA A 170 -16.39 4.44 3.23
CA ALA A 170 -17.68 3.82 2.99
C ALA A 170 -18.79 4.42 3.88
N GLY A 171 -19.88 4.87 3.26
CA GLY A 171 -21.01 5.49 3.96
C GLY A 171 -20.73 6.91 4.49
N ARG A 172 -19.70 7.60 3.99
CA ARG A 172 -19.33 8.96 4.41
C ARG A 172 -19.18 9.88 3.22
N ARG A 173 -19.54 11.15 3.42
CA ARG A 173 -19.23 12.24 2.49
C ARG A 173 -18.05 13.03 3.03
N TYR A 174 -17.07 13.31 2.18
CA TYR A 174 -15.93 14.16 2.53
C TYR A 174 -16.12 15.56 1.96
N ASP A 175 -15.91 16.59 2.78
CA ASP A 175 -15.86 17.99 2.37
C ASP A 175 -14.41 18.45 2.34
N ALA A 176 -13.89 18.72 1.13
CA ALA A 176 -12.50 19.11 0.94
C ALA A 176 -12.17 20.50 1.51
N SER A 177 -13.16 21.39 1.61
CA SER A 177 -12.96 22.76 2.11
C SER A 177 -12.78 22.81 3.63
N THR A 178 -13.34 21.85 4.34
CA THR A 178 -13.27 21.73 5.80
C THR A 178 -12.44 20.52 6.27
N CYS A 179 -12.02 19.67 5.35
CA CYS A 179 -11.32 18.40 5.61
C CYS A 179 -12.08 17.54 6.63
N SER A 180 -13.39 17.45 6.45
CA SER A 180 -14.27 16.76 7.39
C SER A 180 -15.08 15.67 6.69
N THR A 181 -15.39 14.61 7.44
CA THR A 181 -16.30 13.55 7.01
C THR A 181 -17.62 13.67 7.74
N THR A 182 -18.72 13.65 7.01
CA THR A 182 -20.07 13.50 7.55
C THR A 182 -20.63 12.12 7.17
N PRO A 183 -21.48 11.51 8.01
CA PRO A 183 -22.26 10.36 7.59
C PRO A 183 -23.07 10.69 6.34
N GLN A 184 -23.08 9.80 5.35
CA GLN A 184 -24.02 9.92 4.26
C GLN A 184 -25.38 9.46 4.78
N GLU A 185 -26.39 10.32 4.75
CA GLU A 185 -27.75 9.90 5.06
C GLU A 185 -28.18 8.83 4.05
N ASP A 186 -28.60 7.67 4.55
CA ASP A 186 -29.26 6.68 3.72
C ASP A 186 -30.53 7.33 3.17
N ALA A 187 -30.62 7.47 1.85
CA ALA A 187 -31.86 7.89 1.22
C ALA A 187 -32.95 6.90 1.62
N VAL A 188 -33.80 7.30 2.57
CA VAL A 188 -35.02 6.56 2.89
C VAL A 188 -35.84 6.55 1.60
N ALA A 189 -35.86 5.41 0.92
CA ALA A 189 -36.70 5.22 -0.25
C ALA A 189 -38.17 5.45 0.17
N PRO A 190 -38.94 6.27 -0.58
CA PRO A 190 -40.34 6.54 -0.27
C PRO A 190 -41.22 5.30 -0.40
#